data_AF-A0A537TK93-F1
#
_entry.id   AF-A0A537TK93-F1
#
_cell.length_a   1.000
_cell.length_b   1.000
_cell.length_c   1.000
_cell.angle_alpha   90.00
_cell.angle_beta   90.00
_cell.angle_gamma   90.00
#
_symmetry.space_group_name_H-M   'P 1'
#
loop_
_entity.id
_entity.type
_entity.pdbx_description
1 polymer ?
#
loop_
_entity_poly.entity_id
_entity_poly.type
_entity_poly.pdbx_seq_one_letter_code
_entity_poly.pdbx_strand_id
1 'polypeptide(L)'
;MEARKPEIRDQPKKEPKVSRTHAPADLSPLDWQRGLRRQFGREQAFGIENLTSEPFFSEFRVSNPVSKSSYRVAIRGLGPGGNFCSCPDYATSELGTCKHIEFTLARLEKKRGAKTAFARGYQPAFSELYLRNDGKRCVH
;
A
#
# COMPACT_ATOMS: atom_id res chain seq x y z
N MET A 1 11.19 -33.75 -33.86
CA MET A 1 10.71 -33.44 -32.50
C MET A 1 11.59 -32.31 -31.99
N GLU A 2 11.19 -31.07 -32.23
CA GLU A 2 11.99 -29.89 -31.83
C GLU A 2 11.83 -29.69 -30.32
N ALA A 3 12.94 -29.77 -29.58
CA ALA A 3 12.95 -29.59 -28.14
C ALA A 3 12.56 -28.14 -27.78
N ARG A 4 11.45 -27.96 -27.05
CA ARG A 4 11.03 -26.67 -26.50
C ARG A 4 12.09 -26.15 -25.53
N LYS A 5 12.73 -25.04 -25.90
CA LYS A 5 13.64 -24.25 -25.07
C LYS A 5 12.91 -23.78 -23.80
N PRO A 6 13.48 -23.92 -22.60
CA PRO A 6 12.80 -23.53 -21.36
C PRO A 6 12.67 -22.01 -21.27
N GLU A 7 11.46 -21.52 -21.04
CA GLU A 7 11.18 -20.11 -20.75
C GLU A 7 11.76 -19.76 -19.36
N ILE A 8 12.68 -18.80 -19.34
CA ILE A 8 13.25 -18.25 -18.10
C ILE A 8 12.13 -17.46 -17.42
N ARG A 9 11.54 -18.04 -16.36
CA ARG A 9 10.63 -17.33 -15.47
C ARG A 9 11.43 -16.28 -14.70
N ASP A 10 11.23 -15.02 -15.05
CA ASP A 10 11.80 -13.88 -14.34
C ASP A 10 11.30 -13.92 -12.89
N GLN A 11 12.20 -14.23 -11.95
CA GLN A 11 11.86 -14.22 -10.53
C GLN A 11 11.63 -12.77 -10.12
N PRO A 12 10.56 -12.44 -9.40
CA PRO A 12 10.35 -11.07 -8.94
C PRO A 12 11.54 -10.65 -8.07
N LYS A 13 12.30 -9.66 -8.55
CA LYS A 13 13.42 -9.07 -7.79
C LYS A 13 12.89 -8.66 -6.42
N LYS A 14 13.45 -9.26 -5.37
CA LYS A 14 13.11 -8.93 -3.98
C LYS A 14 13.42 -7.44 -3.79
N GLU A 15 12.44 -6.65 -3.36
CA GLU A 15 12.66 -5.24 -3.06
C GLU A 15 13.85 -5.14 -2.07
N PRO A 16 14.83 -4.25 -2.33
CA PRO A 16 16.01 -4.13 -1.48
C PRO A 16 15.59 -3.76 -0.05
N LYS A 17 16.14 -4.48 0.93
CA LYS A 17 15.89 -4.17 2.34
C LYS A 17 16.49 -2.82 2.68
N VAL A 18 15.67 -1.90 3.18
CA VAL A 18 16.10 -0.60 3.68
C VAL A 18 16.45 -0.67 5.16
N SER A 19 17.56 -0.03 5.53
CA SER A 19 17.99 0.11 6.93
C SER A 19 17.09 1.10 7.67
N ARG A 20 16.80 0.81 8.95
CA ARG A 20 16.04 1.70 9.85
C ARG A 20 16.86 2.90 10.32
N THR A 21 18.18 2.76 10.37
CA THR A 21 19.08 3.70 11.03
C THR A 21 19.82 4.60 10.06
N HIS A 22 19.99 4.17 8.80
CA HIS A 22 20.76 4.91 7.80
C HIS A 22 20.00 4.97 6.48
N ALA A 23 19.88 6.20 5.95
CA ALA A 23 19.41 6.43 4.59
C ALA A 23 20.46 5.92 3.60
N PRO A 24 20.09 5.10 2.61
CA PRO A 24 20.97 4.76 1.50
C PRO A 24 21.35 6.01 0.69
N ALA A 25 22.57 6.07 0.19
CA ALA A 25 23.08 7.24 -0.56
C ALA A 25 22.35 7.49 -1.88
N ASP A 26 21.72 6.45 -2.44
CA ASP A 26 20.98 6.43 -3.70
C ASP A 26 19.48 6.73 -3.55
N LEU A 27 18.98 6.92 -2.32
CA LEU A 27 17.56 7.14 -2.03
C LEU A 27 17.31 8.53 -1.44
N SER A 28 16.25 9.20 -1.93
CA SER A 28 15.77 10.42 -1.30
C SER A 28 15.26 10.12 0.11
N PRO A 29 15.31 11.08 1.06
CA PRO A 29 14.74 10.89 2.40
C PRO A 29 13.26 10.49 2.38
N LEU A 30 12.48 11.03 1.44
CA LEU A 30 11.06 10.72 1.25
C LEU A 30 10.87 9.25 0.85
N ASP A 31 11.61 8.80 -0.16
CA ASP A 31 11.50 7.44 -0.68
C ASP A 31 12.04 6.42 0.31
N TRP A 32 13.09 6.77 1.06
CA TRP A 32 13.56 5.95 2.18
C TRP A 32 12.48 5.79 3.25
N GLN A 33 11.84 6.89 3.69
CA GLN A 33 10.77 6.82 4.70
C GLN A 33 9.55 6.03 4.21
N ARG A 34 9.16 6.19 2.95
CA ARG A 34 8.12 5.35 2.30
C ARG A 34 8.54 3.88 2.26
N GLY A 35 9.78 3.60 1.89
CA GLY A 35 10.36 2.26 1.88
C GLY A 35 10.29 1.59 3.27
N LEU A 36 10.58 2.34 4.34
CA LEU A 36 10.42 1.85 5.71
C LEU A 36 8.98 1.45 6.02
N ARG A 37 7.99 2.30 5.65
CA ARG A 37 6.56 1.96 5.84
C ARG A 37 6.19 0.70 5.04
N ARG A 38 6.66 0.60 3.79
CA ARG A 38 6.39 -0.56 2.93
C ARG A 38 6.96 -1.82 3.52
N GLN A 39 8.25 -1.85 3.81
CA GLN A 39 8.93 -3.04 4.32
C GLN A 39 8.32 -3.50 5.64
N PHE A 40 8.28 -2.62 6.65
CA PHE A 40 7.86 -3.02 7.99
C PHE A 40 6.35 -3.08 8.15
N GLY A 41 5.58 -2.29 7.39
CA GLY A 41 4.12 -2.33 7.39
C GLY A 41 3.58 -3.68 6.88
N ARG A 42 4.20 -4.22 5.83
CA ARG A 42 3.82 -5.52 5.24
C ARG A 42 4.07 -6.72 6.16
N GLU A 43 4.95 -6.56 7.15
CA GLU A 43 5.31 -7.58 8.15
C GLU A 43 4.47 -7.50 9.44
N GLN A 44 3.59 -6.49 9.57
CA GLN A 44 2.79 -6.32 10.78
C GLN A 44 1.74 -7.43 10.95
N ALA A 45 1.51 -7.84 12.20
CA ALA A 45 0.46 -8.78 12.59
C ALA A 45 -0.86 -8.07 12.90
N PHE A 46 -1.33 -7.20 12.01
CA PHE A 46 -2.61 -6.51 12.18
C PHE A 46 -3.81 -7.40 11.81
N GLY A 47 -4.96 -7.09 12.39
CA GLY A 47 -6.25 -7.57 11.90
C GLY A 47 -6.75 -6.70 10.74
N ILE A 48 -7.53 -7.28 9.83
CA ILE A 48 -8.21 -6.56 8.75
C ILE A 48 -9.64 -7.07 8.58
N GLU A 49 -10.56 -6.12 8.47
CA GLU A 49 -11.96 -6.35 8.17
C GLU A 49 -12.34 -5.47 6.99
N ASN A 50 -13.04 -6.03 6.00
CA ASN A 50 -13.60 -5.26 4.89
C ASN A 50 -14.95 -4.68 5.32
N LEU A 51 -15.12 -3.36 5.20
CA LEU A 51 -16.32 -2.64 5.63
C LEU A 51 -17.35 -2.49 4.50
N THR A 52 -17.01 -2.89 3.28
CA THR A 52 -17.92 -2.86 2.12
C THR A 52 -17.92 -4.20 1.37
N SER A 53 -18.77 -4.32 0.36
CA SER A 53 -18.84 -5.50 -0.52
C SER A 53 -17.73 -5.52 -1.59
N GLU A 54 -17.10 -4.38 -1.91
CA GLU A 54 -16.03 -4.33 -2.91
C GLU A 54 -14.75 -5.00 -2.35
N PRO A 55 -14.13 -5.97 -3.05
CA PRO A 55 -13.03 -6.77 -2.49
C PRO A 55 -11.65 -6.11 -2.39
N PHE A 56 -11.36 -5.08 -3.19
CA PHE A 56 -10.07 -4.42 -3.38
C PHE A 56 -10.11 -2.92 -3.10
N PHE A 57 -10.92 -2.18 -3.84
CA PHE A 57 -11.07 -0.73 -3.76
C PHE A 57 -12.14 -0.34 -2.75
N SER A 58 -11.89 -0.72 -1.51
CA SER A 58 -12.85 -0.63 -0.42
C SER A 58 -12.32 0.22 0.74
N GLU A 59 -13.11 0.27 1.80
CA GLU A 59 -12.72 0.70 3.13
C GLU A 59 -12.53 -0.51 4.03
N PHE A 60 -11.47 -0.47 4.82
CA PHE A 60 -11.06 -1.54 5.71
C PHE A 60 -10.89 -0.99 7.12
N ARG A 61 -11.25 -1.79 8.12
CA ARG A 61 -10.83 -1.58 9.51
C ARG A 61 -9.55 -2.38 9.73
N VAL A 62 -8.46 -1.69 10.06
CA VAL A 62 -7.19 -2.30 10.41
C VAL A 62 -6.97 -2.17 11.91
N SER A 63 -6.79 -3.29 12.60
CA SER A 63 -6.66 -3.33 14.06
C SER A 63 -5.26 -3.77 14.49
N ASN A 64 -4.71 -3.12 15.51
CA ASN A 64 -3.48 -3.54 16.15
C ASN A 64 -3.82 -4.36 17.41
N PRO A 65 -3.53 -5.67 17.45
CA PRO A 65 -3.88 -6.50 18.60
C PRO A 65 -3.09 -6.15 19.87
N VAL A 66 -1.91 -5.53 19.73
CA VAL A 66 -1.05 -5.14 20.85
C VAL A 66 -1.55 -3.86 21.49
N SER A 67 -1.70 -2.78 20.72
CA SER A 67 -2.15 -1.47 21.24
C SER A 67 -3.66 -1.33 21.33
N LYS A 68 -4.44 -2.30 20.85
CA LYS A 68 -5.91 -2.27 20.76
C LYS A 68 -6.51 -1.13 19.92
N SER A 69 -5.67 -0.37 19.22
CA SER A 69 -6.11 0.68 18.32
C SER A 69 -6.70 0.10 17.03
N SER A 70 -7.67 0.79 16.44
CA SER A 70 -8.18 0.48 15.10
C SER A 70 -8.29 1.74 14.26
N TYR A 71 -7.99 1.61 12.97
CA TYR A 71 -8.00 2.71 12.02
C TYR A 71 -8.77 2.32 10.75
N ARG A 72 -9.41 3.32 10.13
CA ARG A 72 -10.06 3.17 8.83
C ARG A 72 -9.01 3.37 7.74
N VAL A 73 -8.99 2.48 6.75
CA VAL A 73 -8.08 2.52 5.60
C VAL A 73 -8.90 2.43 4.32
N ALA A 74 -8.81 3.42 3.44
CA ALA A 74 -9.43 3.37 2.13
C ALA A 74 -8.36 3.10 1.06
N ILE A 75 -8.60 2.11 0.20
CA ILE A 75 -7.71 1.75 -0.90
C ILE A 75 -8.32 2.18 -2.23
N ARG A 76 -7.56 2.93 -3.03
CA ARG A 76 -7.91 3.38 -4.38
C ARG A 76 -6.80 3.09 -5.40
N GLY A 77 -5.64 2.61 -4.95
CA GLY A 77 -4.55 2.21 -5.84
C GLY A 77 -3.36 1.61 -5.08
N LEU A 78 -2.33 1.22 -5.83
CA LEU A 78 -1.10 0.64 -5.26
C LEU A 78 -0.08 1.69 -4.80
N GLY A 79 -0.18 2.92 -5.33
CA GLY A 79 0.75 4.00 -5.05
C GLY A 79 0.38 4.84 -3.82
N PRO A 80 1.33 5.66 -3.32
CA PRO A 80 1.02 6.69 -2.33
C PRO A 80 0.07 7.75 -2.92
N GLY A 81 -0.75 8.37 -2.06
CA GLY A 81 -1.58 9.52 -2.41
C GLY A 81 -3.01 9.22 -2.89
N GLY A 82 -3.28 8.04 -3.45
CA GLY A 82 -4.66 7.61 -3.75
C GLY A 82 -5.38 6.97 -2.56
N ASN A 83 -4.61 6.51 -1.58
CA ASN A 83 -5.12 5.78 -0.42
C ASN A 83 -5.29 6.72 0.78
N PHE A 84 -6.15 6.36 1.72
CA PHE A 84 -6.34 7.11 2.96
C PHE A 84 -6.18 6.21 4.18
N CYS A 85 -5.67 6.75 5.27
CA CYS A 85 -5.73 6.12 6.57
C CYS A 85 -6.01 7.12 7.68
N SER A 86 -6.88 6.77 8.63
CA SER A 86 -7.21 7.61 9.78
C SER A 86 -6.17 7.58 10.90
N CYS A 87 -4.97 7.03 10.67
CA CYS A 87 -3.95 6.93 11.71
C CYS A 87 -3.08 8.21 11.80
N PRO A 88 -2.52 8.53 12.99
CA PRO A 88 -1.71 9.74 13.17
C PRO A 88 -0.52 9.84 12.19
N ASP A 89 0.19 8.74 11.92
CA ASP A 89 1.33 8.71 10.99
C ASP A 89 0.94 9.16 9.57
N TYR A 90 -0.23 8.77 9.07
CA TYR A 90 -0.70 9.20 7.74
C TYR A 90 -1.08 10.69 7.75
N ALA A 91 -1.73 11.14 8.82
CA ALA A 91 -2.21 12.50 8.93
C ALA A 91 -1.08 13.55 8.97
N THR A 92 0.09 13.21 9.55
CA THR A 92 1.15 14.18 9.83
C THR A 92 2.44 14.00 9.02
N SER A 93 2.72 12.81 8.48
CA SER A 93 4.03 12.56 7.86
C SER A 93 4.17 13.05 6.41
N GLU A 94 3.06 13.35 5.75
CA GLU A 94 3.01 13.74 4.32
C GLU A 94 3.68 12.72 3.37
N LEU A 95 3.80 11.45 3.79
CA LEU A 95 4.40 10.39 2.98
C LEU A 95 3.41 9.78 1.97
N GLY A 96 2.11 10.09 2.07
CA GLY A 96 1.04 9.51 1.25
C GLY A 96 0.81 8.02 1.51
N THR A 97 1.44 7.45 2.53
CA THR A 97 1.30 6.06 2.97
C THR A 97 1.59 5.95 4.47
N CYS A 98 1.21 4.83 5.07
CA CYS A 98 1.52 4.48 6.45
C CYS A 98 1.62 2.96 6.58
N LYS A 99 2.08 2.46 7.73
CA LYS A 99 2.16 1.01 7.97
C LYS A 99 0.82 0.27 7.76
N HIS A 100 -0.31 0.91 8.03
CA HIS A 100 -1.63 0.28 7.88
C HIS A 100 -2.05 0.18 6.41
N ILE A 101 -1.74 1.19 5.59
CA ILE A 101 -1.96 1.14 4.13
C ILE A 101 -1.12 0.03 3.52
N GLU A 102 0.17 0.00 3.83
CA GLU A 102 1.11 -1.00 3.28
C GLU A 102 0.74 -2.43 3.70
N PHE A 103 0.32 -2.61 4.96
CA PHE A 103 -0.23 -3.88 5.43
C PHE A 103 -1.46 -4.31 4.62
N THR A 104 -2.43 -3.42 4.44
CA THR A 104 -3.66 -3.69 3.68
C THR A 104 -3.35 -4.03 2.23
N LEU A 105 -2.50 -3.24 1.57
CA LEU A 105 -2.07 -3.48 0.19
C LEU A 105 -1.44 -4.87 0.04
N ALA A 106 -0.50 -5.26 0.91
CA ALA A 106 0.07 -6.60 0.87
C ALA A 106 -0.95 -7.72 1.08
N ARG A 107 -2.02 -7.48 1.86
CA ARG A 107 -3.08 -8.47 2.04
C ARG A 107 -3.97 -8.59 0.81
N LEU A 108 -4.24 -7.47 0.14
CA LEU A 108 -5.04 -7.40 -1.07
C LEU A 108 -4.29 -7.97 -2.29
N GLU A 109 -3.01 -7.67 -2.46
CA GLU A 109 -2.16 -8.20 -3.54
C GLU A 109 -2.11 -9.74 -3.56
N LYS A 110 -2.28 -10.39 -2.39
CA LYS A 110 -2.33 -11.85 -2.27
C LYS A 110 -3.68 -12.47 -2.64
N LYS A 111 -4.74 -11.68 -2.80
CA LYS A 111 -6.07 -12.20 -3.17
C LYS A 111 -6.11 -12.58 -4.65
N ARG A 112 -6.88 -13.62 -4.99
CA ARG A 112 -7.15 -13.98 -6.39
C ARG A 112 -7.82 -12.80 -7.10
N GLY A 113 -7.34 -12.48 -8.30
CA GLY A 113 -7.85 -11.35 -9.09
C GLY A 113 -7.20 -10.00 -8.80
N ALA A 114 -6.28 -9.91 -7.83
CA ALA A 114 -5.63 -8.64 -7.46
C ALA A 114 -4.94 -7.97 -8.64
N LYS A 115 -4.14 -8.72 -9.42
CA LYS A 115 -3.44 -8.18 -10.59
C LYS A 115 -4.41 -7.54 -11.59
N THR A 116 -5.49 -8.23 -11.91
CA THR A 116 -6.53 -7.72 -12.83
C THR A 116 -7.24 -6.50 -12.26
N ALA A 117 -7.62 -6.54 -10.98
CA ALA A 117 -8.31 -5.43 -10.33
C ALA A 117 -7.44 -4.16 -10.28
N PHE A 118 -6.18 -4.27 -9.85
CA PHE A 118 -5.28 -3.13 -9.77
C PHE A 118 -4.84 -2.62 -11.15
N ALA A 119 -4.76 -3.49 -12.17
CA ALA A 119 -4.53 -3.06 -13.55
C ALA A 119 -5.73 -2.29 -14.13
N ARG A 120 -6.97 -2.70 -13.80
CA ARG A 120 -8.18 -1.93 -14.13
C ARG A 120 -8.20 -0.56 -13.45
N GLY A 121 -7.63 -0.49 -12.25
CA GLY A 121 -7.66 0.71 -11.42
C GLY A 121 -9.01 0.95 -10.75
N TYR A 122 -9.04 1.98 -9.91
CA TYR A 122 -10.25 2.40 -9.23
C TYR A 122 -11.17 3.18 -10.18
N GLN A 123 -12.44 2.78 -10.24
CA GLN A 123 -13.47 3.38 -11.08
C GLN A 123 -14.70 3.64 -10.20
N PRO A 124 -14.79 4.81 -9.53
CA PRO A 124 -15.94 5.11 -8.69
C PRO A 124 -17.19 5.34 -9.55
N ALA A 125 -18.36 4.97 -9.03
CA ALA A 125 -19.64 5.24 -9.67
C ALA A 125 -20.08 6.72 -9.52
N PHE A 126 -19.30 7.53 -8.84
CA PHE A 126 -19.59 8.93 -8.52
C PHE A 126 -18.29 9.76 -8.50
N SER A 127 -18.43 11.08 -8.59
CA SER A 127 -17.30 12.00 -8.41
C SER A 127 -16.93 12.12 -6.94
N GLU A 128 -15.66 11.95 -6.60
CA GLU A 128 -15.14 12.09 -5.23
C GLU A 128 -14.07 13.17 -5.12
N LEU A 129 -14.04 13.85 -3.98
CA LEU A 129 -12.96 14.76 -3.58
C LEU A 129 -12.25 14.16 -2.37
N TYR A 130 -10.93 14.02 -2.45
CA TYR A 130 -10.12 13.52 -1.34
C TYR A 130 -8.80 14.28 -1.24
N LEU A 131 -8.24 14.30 -0.03
CA LEU A 131 -6.95 14.92 0.24
C LEU A 131 -5.81 13.93 0.01
N ARG A 132 -4.84 14.32 -0.81
CA ARG A 132 -3.57 13.60 -0.94
C ARG A 132 -2.59 14.15 0.11
N ASN A 133 -2.14 13.28 1.02
CA ASN A 133 -1.15 13.63 2.05
C ASN A 133 0.27 13.38 1.52
N ASP A 134 0.67 13.99 0.39
CA ASP A 134 1.98 13.77 -0.24
C ASP A 134 2.84 15.05 -0.36
N GLY A 135 2.56 16.05 0.47
CA GLY A 135 3.37 17.26 0.63
C GLY A 135 3.25 18.29 -0.50
N LYS A 136 2.38 18.05 -1.50
CA LYS A 136 2.15 18.98 -2.61
C LYS A 136 0.66 19.29 -2.75
N ARG A 137 0.32 20.58 -2.78
CA ARG A 137 -1.05 21.03 -3.10
C ARG A 137 -1.22 21.03 -4.61
N CYS A 138 -2.05 20.12 -5.12
CA CYS A 138 -2.39 20.01 -6.54
C CYS A 138 -3.84 19.53 -6.72
N VAL A 139 -4.44 19.88 -7.86
CA VAL A 139 -5.75 19.42 -8.29
C VAL A 139 -5.53 18.41 -9.42
N HIS A 140 -6.22 17.27 -9.36
CA HIS A 140 -6.11 16.17 -10.31
C HIS A 140 -7.44 15.94 -11.02
#